data_AF-A0A4Q1FK03-F1
#
_entry.id   AF-A0A4Q1FK03-F1
#
_cell.length_a   1.000
_cell.length_b   1.000
_cell.length_c   1.000
_cell.angle_alpha   90.00
_cell.angle_beta   90.00
_cell.angle_gamma   90.00
#
_symmetry.space_group_name_H-M   'P 1'
#
loop_
_entity.id
_entity.type
_entity.pdbx_description
1 polymer ?
#
loop_
_entity_poly.entity_id
_entity_poly.type
_entity_poly.pdbx_seq_one_letter_code
_entity_poly.pdbx_strand_id
1 'polypeptide(L)'
;MNFIKQIERIKKIHRLICSEKTGTPSVFARKLSLSRSQLYNELDVIKELDGPIRYCKKRQSFYYETSFELLLNYSLKIITNDESREIFGGSNFRPILLDGTMISLL
;
A
#
# COMPACT_ATOMS: atom_id res chain seq x y z
N MET A 1 1.22 -9.75 -9.82
CA MET A 1 1.55 -8.30 -9.83
C MET A 1 2.09 -7.93 -8.46
N ASN A 2 3.22 -7.22 -8.36
CA ASN A 2 3.76 -6.80 -7.06
C ASN A 2 2.90 -5.65 -6.50
N PHE A 3 2.28 -5.85 -5.34
CA PHE A 3 1.36 -4.89 -4.71
C PHE A 3 1.97 -3.50 -4.52
N ILE A 4 3.24 -3.43 -4.10
CA ILE A 4 3.97 -2.18 -3.91
C ILE A 4 4.09 -1.41 -5.23
N LYS A 5 4.38 -2.12 -6.33
CA LYS A 5 4.48 -1.50 -7.66
C LYS A 5 3.15 -0.92 -8.14
N GLN A 6 2.02 -1.52 -7.76
CA GLN A 6 0.70 -1.00 -8.11
C GLN A 6 0.39 0.30 -7.37
N ILE A 7 0.67 0.34 -6.06
CA ILE A 7 0.47 1.57 -5.26
C ILE A 7 1.31 2.72 -5.81
N GLU A 8 2.60 2.48 -6.06
CA GLU A 8 3.49 3.49 -6.63
C GLU A 8 3.03 3.97 -8.02
N ARG A 9 2.46 3.06 -8.81
CA ARG A 9 1.87 3.41 -10.11
C ARG A 9 0.65 4.32 -9.94
N ILE A 10 -0.30 3.98 -9.08
CA ILE A 10 -1.49 4.81 -8.80
C ILE A 10 -1.06 6.20 -8.34
N LYS A 11 -0.08 6.28 -7.43
CA LYS A 11 0.49 7.55 -6.96
C LYS A 11 1.11 8.37 -8.10
N LYS A 12 1.83 7.72 -9.03
CA LYS A 12 2.39 8.37 -10.22
C LYS A 12 1.30 8.88 -11.16
N ILE A 13 0.24 8.10 -11.39
CA ILE A 13 -0.93 8.49 -12.20
C ILE A 13 -1.58 9.74 -11.59
N HIS A 14 -1.90 9.70 -10.30
CA HIS A 14 -2.53 10.80 -9.59
C HIS A 14 -1.70 12.10 -9.72
N ARG A 15 -0.38 12.05 -9.48
CA ARG A 15 0.53 13.20 -9.66
C ARG A 15 0.53 13.76 -11.08
N LEU A 16 0.49 12.90 -12.09
CA LEU A 16 0.48 13.33 -13.50
C LEU A 16 -0.84 13.99 -13.91
N ILE A 17 -1.96 13.53 -13.36
CA ILE A 17 -3.29 14.13 -13.57
C ILE A 17 -3.38 15.47 -12.84
N CYS A 18 -2.94 15.56 -11.56
CA CYS A 18 -2.93 16.82 -10.81
C CYS A 18 -2.09 17.91 -11.47
N SER A 19 -0.97 17.52 -12.11
CA SER A 19 -0.11 18.46 -12.82
C SER A 19 -0.57 18.74 -14.26
N GLU A 20 -1.66 18.12 -14.72
CA GLU A 20 -2.13 18.16 -16.11
C GLU A 20 -1.01 17.88 -17.14
N LYS A 21 -0.02 17.04 -16.80
CA LYS A 21 1.13 16.70 -17.66
C LYS A 21 1.03 15.28 -18.23
N THR A 22 -0.17 14.75 -18.44
CA THR A 22 -0.33 13.37 -18.94
C THR A 22 0.04 13.24 -20.42
N GLY A 23 -0.27 14.26 -21.24
CA GLY A 23 -0.23 14.15 -22.69
C GLY A 23 -1.42 13.36 -23.23
N THR A 24 -1.38 13.03 -24.53
CA THR A 24 -2.40 12.17 -25.15
C THR A 24 -2.44 10.79 -24.48
N PRO A 25 -3.54 10.02 -24.57
CA PRO A 25 -3.62 8.74 -23.87
C PRO A 25 -2.53 7.74 -24.29
N SER A 26 -2.05 7.79 -25.53
CA SER A 26 -0.88 6.99 -25.96
C SER A 26 0.41 7.42 -25.26
N VAL A 27 0.63 8.74 -25.11
CA VAL A 27 1.79 9.28 -24.41
C VAL A 27 1.73 8.95 -22.93
N PHE A 28 0.55 9.07 -22.32
CA PHE A 28 0.34 8.76 -20.92
C PHE A 28 0.61 7.28 -20.62
N ALA A 29 0.04 6.37 -21.43
CA ALA A 29 0.30 4.94 -21.33
C ALA A 29 1.80 4.63 -21.42
N ARG A 30 2.50 5.25 -22.39
CA ARG A 30 3.96 5.09 -22.54
C ARG A 30 4.74 5.60 -21.33
N LYS A 31 4.35 6.73 -20.71
CA LYS A 31 4.99 7.27 -19.48
C LYS A 31 4.86 6.32 -18.27
N LEU A 32 3.85 5.45 -18.28
CA LEU A 32 3.58 4.45 -17.26
C LEU A 32 4.07 3.05 -17.66
N SER A 33 4.65 2.90 -18.86
CA SER A 33 5.03 1.61 -19.46
C SER A 33 3.83 0.64 -19.56
N LEU A 34 2.68 1.16 -19.96
CA LEU A 34 1.42 0.43 -20.12
C LEU A 34 0.95 0.42 -21.57
N SER A 35 0.10 -0.54 -21.91
CA SER A 35 -0.74 -0.43 -23.10
C SER A 35 -1.84 0.62 -22.91
N ARG A 36 -2.48 1.05 -24.00
CA ARG A 36 -3.64 1.96 -23.89
C ARG A 36 -4.81 1.35 -23.11
N SER A 37 -5.08 0.05 -23.27
CA SER A 37 -6.15 -0.61 -22.52
C SER A 37 -5.85 -0.66 -21.04
N GLN A 38 -4.62 -1.01 -20.66
CA GLN A 38 -4.19 -1.02 -19.26
C GLN A 38 -4.25 0.36 -18.63
N LEU A 39 -3.90 1.43 -19.37
CA LEU A 39 -4.10 2.79 -18.88
C LEU A 39 -5.56 3.03 -18.49
N TYR A 40 -6.52 2.64 -19.33
CA TYR A 40 -7.93 2.84 -19.01
C TYR A 40 -8.39 2.03 -17.80
N ASN A 41 -7.91 0.79 -17.65
CA ASN A 41 -8.18 0.00 -16.45
C ASN A 41 -7.68 0.72 -15.18
N GLU A 42 -6.47 1.30 -15.22
CA GLU A 42 -5.91 2.02 -14.08
C GLU A 42 -6.64 3.35 -13.81
N LEU A 43 -7.16 4.01 -14.87
CA LEU A 43 -8.01 5.19 -14.72
C LEU A 43 -9.38 4.84 -14.13
N ASP A 44 -9.93 3.67 -14.49
CA ASP A 44 -11.20 3.20 -13.96
C ASP A 44 -11.09 2.89 -12.46
N VAL A 45 -9.96 2.35 -11.99
CA VAL A 45 -9.69 2.22 -10.55
C VAL A 45 -9.77 3.58 -9.83
N ILE A 46 -9.26 4.65 -10.41
CA ILE A 46 -9.37 5.98 -9.79
C ILE A 46 -10.80 6.51 -9.83
N LYS A 47 -11.58 6.19 -10.88
CA LYS A 47 -13.01 6.52 -10.92
C LYS A 47 -13.81 5.74 -9.88
N GLU A 48 -13.45 4.49 -9.61
CA GLU A 48 -14.05 3.68 -8.55
C GLU A 48 -13.77 4.26 -7.15
N LEU A 49 -12.69 5.04 -7.01
CA LEU A 49 -12.37 5.82 -5.80
C LEU A 49 -13.01 7.22 -5.82
N ASP A 50 -14.11 7.39 -6.57
CA ASP A 50 -14.82 8.66 -6.78
C ASP A 50 -13.96 9.79 -7.38
N GLY A 51 -12.86 9.44 -8.07
CA GLY A 51 -11.99 10.40 -8.74
C GLY A 51 -12.62 10.94 -10.03
N PRO A 52 -12.95 12.24 -10.13
CA PRO A 52 -13.69 12.80 -11.26
C PRO A 52 -12.76 13.10 -12.46
N ILE A 53 -12.18 12.05 -13.05
CA ILE A 53 -11.20 12.17 -14.14
C ILE A 53 -11.89 12.41 -15.48
N ARG A 54 -11.45 13.44 -16.20
CA ARG A 54 -11.81 13.70 -17.61
C ARG A 54 -10.59 13.91 -18.48
N TYR A 55 -10.76 13.69 -19.78
CA TYR A 55 -9.74 13.98 -20.79
C TYR A 55 -10.12 15.22 -21.60
N CYS A 56 -9.22 16.21 -21.67
CA CYS A 56 -9.39 17.37 -22.53
C CYS A 56 -8.58 17.21 -23.82
N LYS A 57 -9.26 17.16 -24.98
CA LYS A 57 -8.59 17.08 -26.29
C LYS A 57 -7.76 18.33 -26.61
N LYS A 58 -8.22 19.52 -26.21
CA LYS A 58 -7.52 20.80 -26.47
C LYS A 58 -6.20 20.90 -25.68
N ARG A 59 -6.24 20.52 -24.40
CA ARG A 59 -5.04 20.51 -23.52
C ARG A 59 -4.18 19.26 -23.73
N GLN A 60 -4.71 18.27 -24.43
CA GLN A 60 -4.12 16.94 -24.59
C GLN A 60 -3.70 16.36 -23.23
N SER A 61 -4.61 16.41 -22.24
CA SER A 61 -4.28 15.98 -20.89
C SER A 61 -5.51 15.50 -20.12
N PHE A 62 -5.28 14.58 -19.19
CA PHE A 62 -6.27 14.19 -18.18
C PHE A 62 -6.19 15.16 -17.00
N TYR A 63 -7.36 15.49 -16.45
CA TYR A 63 -7.52 16.42 -15.33
C TYR A 63 -8.67 15.95 -14.44
N TYR A 64 -8.69 16.44 -13.19
CA TYR A 64 -9.83 16.25 -12.29
C TYR A 64 -10.82 17.41 -12.49
N GLU A 65 -12.10 17.08 -12.67
CA GLU A 65 -13.16 18.08 -12.83
C GLU A 65 -13.47 18.83 -11.53
N THR A 66 -13.34 18.14 -10.39
CA THR A 66 -13.50 18.69 -9.04
C THR A 66 -12.21 18.46 -8.24
N SER A 67 -11.97 19.25 -7.18
CA SER A 67 -10.83 19.03 -6.28
C SER A 67 -10.85 17.60 -5.76
N PHE A 68 -9.79 16.85 -6.07
CA PHE A 68 -9.64 15.46 -5.67
C PHE A 68 -8.23 15.26 -5.12
N GLU A 69 -8.15 14.80 -3.88
CA GLU A 69 -6.89 14.49 -3.21
C GLU A 69 -6.86 13.00 -2.89
N LEU A 70 -5.78 12.33 -3.29
CA LEU A 70 -5.57 10.91 -3.02
C LEU A 70 -4.39 10.74 -2.08
N LEU A 71 -4.68 10.36 -0.83
CA LEU A 71 -3.68 10.10 0.19
C LEU A 71 -3.57 8.60 0.48
N LEU A 72 -2.42 8.02 0.15
CA LEU A 72 -2.14 6.58 0.30
C LEU A 72 -1.07 6.36 1.35
N ASN A 73 -1.47 5.83 2.51
CA ASN A 73 -0.58 5.48 3.62
C ASN A 73 -0.55 3.97 3.81
N TYR A 74 0.63 3.35 3.74
CA TYR A 74 0.80 1.92 3.96
C TYR A 74 2.06 1.64 4.80
N SER A 75 1.98 0.63 5.66
CA SER A 75 3.09 0.13 6.48
C SER A 75 3.26 -1.36 6.20
N LEU A 76 4.48 -1.78 5.87
CA LEU A 76 4.80 -3.17 5.59
C LEU A 76 5.80 -3.65 6.66
N LYS A 77 5.37 -4.58 7.51
CA LYS A 77 6.25 -5.28 8.46
C LYS A 77 6.45 -6.70 7.98
N ILE A 78 7.67 -7.03 7.56
CA ILE A 78 8.05 -8.42 7.28
C ILE A 78 8.41 -9.05 8.62
N ILE A 79 7.63 -10.04 9.05
CA ILE A 79 7.93 -10.82 10.25
C ILE A 79 8.67 -12.07 9.77
N THR A 80 9.98 -12.11 10.00
CA THR A 80 10.78 -13.33 9.83
C THR A 80 10.56 -14.22 11.06
N ASN A 81 10.51 -15.54 10.87
CA ASN A 81 10.20 -16.56 11.89
C ASN A 81 11.20 -16.66 13.08
N ASP A 82 12.07 -15.68 13.26
CA ASP A 82 13.08 -15.65 14.32
C ASP A 82 12.68 -14.76 15.52
N GLU A 83 11.46 -14.24 15.53
CA GLU A 83 10.83 -13.86 16.80
C GLU A 83 10.25 -15.13 17.42
N SER A 84 11.12 -16.01 17.93
CA SER A 84 10.76 -16.89 19.04
C SER A 84 10.17 -15.96 20.10
N ARG A 85 8.84 -15.92 20.17
CA ARG A 85 8.16 -15.28 21.28
C ARG A 85 8.67 -16.02 22.50
N GLU A 86 9.54 -15.38 23.28
CA GLU A 86 9.73 -15.75 24.67
C GLU A 86 8.38 -15.54 25.35
N ILE A 87 7.51 -16.54 25.18
CA ILE A 87 6.39 -16.75 26.07
C ILE A 87 7.05 -17.15 27.38
N PHE A 88 7.31 -16.16 28.23
CA PHE A 88 7.39 -16.38 29.66
C PHE A 88 6.01 -16.90 30.09
N GLY A 89 5.80 -18.21 29.91
CA GLY A 89 4.72 -18.94 30.55
C GLY A 89 4.95 -18.80 32.03
N GLY A 90 4.19 -17.89 32.66
CA GLY A 90 4.42 -17.43 34.02
C GLY A 90 4.81 -18.57 34.95
N SER A 91 5.92 -18.38 35.65
CA SER A 91 6.34 -19.26 36.73
C SER A 91 5.36 -19.11 37.90
N ASN A 92 4.26 -19.85 37.86
CA ASN A 92 3.57 -20.25 39.07
C ASN A 92 4.37 -21.38 39.73
N PHE A 93 5.63 -21.11 40.09
CA PHE A 93 6.29 -21.89 41.12
C PHE A 93 5.66 -21.47 42.44
N ARG A 94 4.50 -22.07 42.74
CA ARG A 94 4.10 -22.23 44.13
C ARG A 94 4.99 -23.35 44.67
N PRO A 95 5.94 -23.09 45.58
CA PRO A 95 6.54 -24.19 46.32
C PRO A 95 5.42 -24.80 47.13
N ILE A 96 4.89 -25.93 46.66
CA ILE A 96 4.08 -26.78 47.51
C ILE A 96 5.08 -27.39 48.48
N LEU A 97 4.98 -27.00 49.75
CA LEU A 97 5.67 -27.67 50.84
C LEU A 97 5.13 -29.11 50.90
N LEU A 98 5.85 -30.03 50.28
CA LEU A 98 5.75 -31.46 50.61
C LEU A 98 7.09 -31.80 51.27
N ASP A 99 7.02 -31.94 52.59
CA ASP A 99 8.05 -32.52 53.45
C ASP A 99 9.42 -31.84 53.47
N GLY A 100 9.40 -30.55 53.84
CA GLY A 100 10.46 -29.95 54.65
C GLY A 100 11.87 -29.85 54.05
N THR A 101 12.04 -30.04 52.74
CA THR A 101 13.38 -30.00 52.12
C THR A 101 13.45 -28.94 51.03
N MET A 102 14.26 -27.91 51.27
CA MET A 102 14.57 -26.87 50.28
C MET A 102 15.62 -27.40 49.32
N ILE A 103 15.25 -27.71 48.08
CA ILE A 103 16.22 -27.97 47.02
C ILE A 103 16.61 -26.61 46.43
N SER A 104 17.78 -26.09 46.79
CA SER A 104 18.44 -25.05 46.00
C SER A 104 19.14 -25.73 44.83
N LEU A 105 18.70 -25.47 43.60
CA LEU A 105 19.52 -25.76 42.43
C LEU A 105 20.36 -24.51 42.14
N LEU A 106 21.68 -24.69 42.28
CA LEU A 106 22.73 -23.84 41.69
C LEU A 106 22.52 -23.69 40.18
#